data_AF-A0A962UKA4-F1
#
_entry.id   AF-A0A962UKA4-F1
#
_cell.length_a   1.000
_cell.length_b   1.000
_cell.length_c   1.000
_cell.angle_alpha   90.00
_cell.angle_beta   90.00
_cell.angle_gamma   90.00
#
_symmetry.space_group_name_H-M   'P 1'
#
loop_
_entity.id
_entity.type
_entity.pdbx_description
1 polymer ?
#
loop_
_entity_poly.entity_id
_entity_poly.type
_entity_poly.pdbx_seq_one_letter_code
_entity_poly.pdbx_strand_id
1 'polypeptide(L)'
;MLDPKLFDDLSRRIADNMPSGFQTLQGDLQRNLRVGLEAALGKLNLVTREEFEIQQAVLLRTREKLRALEDRLAALETATRQ
;
A
#
# COMPACT_ATOMS: atom_id res chain seq x y z
N MET A 1 -0.62 3.55 0.16
CA MET A 1 -1.68 3.26 1.15
C MET A 1 -3.02 3.58 0.53
N LEU A 2 -4.06 2.85 0.91
CA LEU A 2 -5.42 3.16 0.49
C LEU A 2 -5.88 4.41 1.28
N ASP A 3 -5.92 5.53 0.58
CA ASP A 3 -6.31 6.82 1.12
C ASP A 3 -7.83 6.85 1.36
N PRO A 4 -8.35 7.34 2.51
CA PRO A 4 -9.79 7.55 2.70
C PRO A 4 -10.41 8.38 1.58
N LYS A 5 -9.62 9.31 1.00
CA LYS A 5 -10.01 10.11 -0.16
C LYS A 5 -10.30 9.28 -1.42
N LEU A 6 -9.59 8.16 -1.61
CA LEU A 6 -9.86 7.24 -2.72
C LEU A 6 -11.22 6.58 -2.56
N PHE A 7 -11.64 6.25 -1.33
CA PHE A 7 -12.98 5.71 -1.07
C PHE A 7 -14.06 6.76 -1.31
N ASP A 8 -13.85 7.99 -0.83
CA ASP A 8 -14.78 9.08 -1.05
C ASP A 8 -14.93 9.39 -2.56
N ASP A 9 -13.83 9.43 -3.30
CA ASP A 9 -13.85 9.65 -4.75
C ASP A 9 -14.50 8.49 -5.52
N LEU A 10 -14.25 7.24 -5.12
CA LEU A 10 -14.91 6.08 -5.71
C LEU A 10 -16.42 6.12 -5.43
N SER A 11 -16.80 6.46 -4.20
CA SER A 11 -18.20 6.55 -3.80
C SER A 11 -18.94 7.66 -4.54
N ARG A 12 -18.30 8.82 -4.76
CA ARG A 12 -18.84 9.91 -5.59
C ARG A 12 -19.00 9.49 -7.04
N ARG A 13 -17.99 8.88 -7.65
CA ARG A 13 -18.08 8.41 -9.04
C ARG A 13 -19.18 7.38 -9.25
N ILE A 14 -19.40 6.50 -8.28
CA ILE A 14 -20.50 5.53 -8.34
C ILE A 14 -21.85 6.25 -8.18
N ALA A 15 -21.95 7.22 -7.28
CA ALA A 15 -23.15 8.04 -7.09
C ALA A 15 -23.50 8.88 -8.33
N ASP A 16 -22.51 9.48 -8.98
CA ASP A 16 -22.68 10.34 -10.16
C ASP A 16 -23.12 9.56 -11.41
N ASN A 17 -22.84 8.25 -11.48
CA ASN A 17 -23.24 7.38 -12.58
C ASN A 17 -24.53 6.57 -12.28
N MET A 18 -25.23 6.87 -11.18
CA MET A 18 -26.44 6.15 -10.78
C MET A 18 -27.70 6.75 -11.46
N PRO A 19 -28.61 5.94 -12.05
CA PRO A 19 -29.85 6.43 -12.67
C PRO A 19 -30.75 7.16 -11.66
N SER A 20 -31.41 8.24 -12.11
CA SER A 20 -32.24 9.15 -11.30
C SER A 20 -33.39 8.48 -10.52
N GLY A 21 -33.80 7.26 -10.88
CA GLY A 21 -34.80 6.48 -10.15
C GLY A 21 -34.33 5.89 -8.81
N PHE A 22 -33.04 5.94 -8.49
CA PHE A 22 -32.44 5.32 -7.30
C PHE A 22 -32.06 6.34 -6.19
N GLN A 23 -32.43 7.61 -6.31
CA GLN A 23 -32.06 8.66 -5.36
C GLN A 23 -32.54 8.39 -3.92
N THR A 24 -33.68 7.70 -3.75
CA THR A 24 -34.20 7.27 -2.43
C THR A 24 -33.52 6.01 -1.89
N LEU A 25 -32.87 5.22 -2.75
CA LEU A 25 -32.10 4.01 -2.40
C LEU A 25 -30.59 4.28 -2.29
N GLN A 26 -30.15 5.51 -2.56
CA GLN A 26 -28.76 5.91 -2.63
C GLN A 26 -28.02 5.67 -1.30
N GLY A 27 -28.66 5.99 -0.17
CA GLY A 27 -28.06 5.83 1.16
C GLY A 27 -27.80 4.36 1.52
N ASP A 28 -28.77 3.48 1.27
CA ASP A 28 -28.64 2.05 1.56
C ASP A 28 -27.66 1.35 0.61
N LEU A 29 -27.67 1.73 -0.68
CA LEU A 29 -26.68 1.26 -1.65
C LEU A 29 -25.27 1.70 -1.27
N GLN A 30 -25.08 2.97 -0.92
CA GLN A 30 -23.77 3.49 -0.52
C GLN A 30 -23.23 2.76 0.72
N ARG A 31 -24.10 2.48 1.70
CA ARG A 31 -23.74 1.72 2.90
C ARG A 31 -23.34 0.29 2.57
N ASN A 32 -24.12 -0.41 1.73
CA ASN A 32 -23.84 -1.79 1.34
C ASN A 32 -22.56 -1.89 0.48
N LEU A 33 -22.32 -0.93 -0.41
CA LEU A 33 -21.10 -0.86 -1.20
C LEU A 33 -19.87 -0.61 -0.33
N ARG A 34 -19.96 0.29 0.65
CA ARG A 34 -18.89 0.53 1.61
C ARG A 34 -18.52 -0.74 2.39
N VAL A 35 -19.52 -1.44 2.93
CA VAL A 35 -19.30 -2.70 3.66
C VAL A 35 -18.69 -3.77 2.74
N GLY A 36 -19.18 -3.88 1.50
CA GLY A 36 -18.63 -4.80 0.50
C GLY A 36 -17.17 -4.50 0.13
N LEU A 37 -16.83 -3.22 -0.05
CA LEU A 37 -15.46 -2.78 -0.32
C LEU A 37 -14.53 -2.99 0.87
N GLU A 38 -14.98 -2.65 2.09
CA GLU A 38 -14.22 -2.91 3.31
C GLU A 38 -13.95 -4.42 3.48
N ALA A 39 -14.95 -5.28 3.23
CA ALA A 39 -14.80 -6.73 3.27
C ALA A 39 -13.88 -7.28 2.15
N ALA A 40 -13.97 -6.73 0.93
CA ALA A 40 -13.12 -7.14 -0.19
C ALA A 40 -11.66 -6.73 0.04
N LEU A 41 -11.42 -5.53 0.57
CA LEU A 41 -10.08 -5.04 0.89
C LEU A 41 -9.50 -5.75 2.11
N GLY A 42 -10.31 -6.11 3.11
CA GLY A 42 -9.88 -6.97 4.21
C GLY A 42 -9.50 -8.39 3.79
N LYS A 43 -9.97 -8.87 2.62
CA LYS A 43 -9.53 -10.14 2.02
C LYS A 43 -8.23 -10.03 1.22
N LEU A 44 -7.81 -8.81 0.88
CA LEU A 44 -6.46 -8.61 0.37
C LEU A 44 -5.53 -8.72 1.58
N ASN A 45 -4.40 -9.42 1.44
CA ASN A 45 -3.38 -9.56 2.50
C ASN A 45 -2.67 -8.20 2.73
N LEU A 46 -3.42 -7.19 3.14
CA LEU A 46 -2.95 -5.83 3.37
C LEU A 46 -2.11 -5.82 4.63
N VAL A 47 -0.90 -5.30 4.51
CA VAL A 47 -0.06 -4.97 5.67
C VAL A 47 -0.43 -3.59 6.19
N THR A 48 -0.34 -3.42 7.49
CA THR A 48 -0.52 -2.12 8.14
C THR A 48 0.57 -1.14 7.70
N ARG A 49 0.32 0.17 7.92
CA ARG A 49 1.33 1.21 7.67
C ARG A 49 2.62 0.93 8.43
N GLU A 50 2.47 0.60 9.71
CA GLU A 50 3.58 0.37 10.62
C GLU A 50 4.43 -0.82 10.17
N GLU A 51 3.80 -1.93 9.80
CA GLU A 51 4.51 -3.09 9.24
C GLU A 51 5.26 -2.74 7.94
N PHE A 52 4.65 -1.97 7.04
CA PHE A 52 5.33 -1.52 5.83
C PHE A 52 6.55 -0.64 6.13
N GLU A 53 6.42 0.30 7.06
CA GLU A 53 7.50 1.19 7.48
C GLU A 53 8.64 0.42 8.15
N ILE A 54 8.32 -0.59 8.97
CA ILE A 54 9.30 -1.52 9.54
C ILE A 54 10.06 -2.26 8.44
N GLN A 55 9.36 -2.85 7.47
CA GLN A 55 10.00 -3.57 6.36
C GLN A 55 10.89 -2.66 5.52
N GLN A 56 10.47 -1.41 5.28
CA GLN A 56 11.28 -0.42 4.58
C GLN A 56 12.57 -0.11 5.35
N ALA A 57 12.49 0.08 6.67
CA ALA A 57 13.65 0.32 7.52
C ALA A 57 14.62 -0.87 7.54
N VAL A 58 14.10 -2.10 7.61
CA VAL A 58 14.91 -3.33 7.52
C VAL A 58 15.63 -3.40 6.17
N LEU A 59 14.93 -3.10 5.07
CA LEU A 59 15.52 -3.09 3.74
C LEU A 59 16.63 -2.05 3.62
N LEU A 60 16.40 -0.83 4.12
CA LEU A 60 17.40 0.24 4.12
C LEU A 60 18.68 -0.19 4.83
N ARG A 61 18.56 -0.69 6.07
CA ARG A 61 19.69 -1.18 6.87
C ARG A 61 20.43 -2.33 6.18
N THR A 62 19.70 -3.20 5.47
CA THR A 62 20.31 -4.31 4.74
C THR A 62 21.14 -3.80 3.57
N ARG A 63 20.67 -2.80 2.83
CA ARG A 63 21.43 -2.16 1.74
C ARG A 63 22.69 -1.47 2.25
N GLU A 64 22.62 -0.80 3.39
CA GLU A 64 23.80 -0.19 4.02
C GLU A 64 24.85 -1.23 4.39
N LYS A 65 24.44 -2.32 5.06
CA LYS A 65 25.34 -3.42 5.40
C LYS A 65 25.94 -4.09 4.16
N LEU A 66 25.13 -4.28 3.13
CA LEU A 66 25.58 -4.89 1.87
C LEU A 66 26.66 -4.02 1.22
N ARG A 67 26.44 -2.71 1.13
CA ARG A 67 27.44 -1.76 0.60
C ARG A 67 28.74 -1.79 1.39
N ALA A 68 28.67 -1.81 2.73
CA ALA A 68 29.85 -1.90 3.57
C ALA A 68 30.64 -3.21 3.37
N LEU A 69 29.95 -4.32 3.08
CA LEU A 69 30.58 -5.59 2.74
C LEU A 69 31.21 -5.56 1.34
N GLU A 70 30.53 -4.97 0.36
CA GLU A 70 31.08 -4.76 -0.99
C GLU A 70 32.37 -3.93 -0.94
N ASP A 71 32.38 -2.83 -0.19
CA ASP A 71 33.57 -1.98 -0.03
C ASP A 71 34.74 -2.74 0.63
N ARG A 72 34.44 -3.55 1.65
CA ARG A 72 35.44 -4.42 2.31
C ARG A 72 35.99 -5.48 1.35
N LEU A 73 35.12 -6.10 0.56
CA LEU A 73 35.52 -7.10 -0.43
C LEU A 73 36.42 -6.47 -1.49
N ALA A 74 36.06 -5.31 -2.03
CA ALA A 74 36.85 -4.58 -3.01
C ALA A 74 38.26 -4.22 -2.47
N ALA A 75 38.34 -3.80 -1.21
CA ALA A 75 39.61 -3.53 -0.55
C ALA A 75 40.48 -4.79 -0.44
N LEU A 76 39.90 -5.92 -0.04
CA LEU A 76 40.60 -7.21 0.07
C LEU A 76 41.04 -7.73 -1.30
N GLU A 77 40.19 -7.65 -2.32
CA GLU A 77 40.55 -8.04 -3.69
C GLU A 77 41.70 -7.20 -4.24
N THR A 78 41.72 -5.90 -3.94
CA THR A 78 42.81 -5.00 -4.34
C THR A 78 44.11 -5.35 -3.62
N ALA A 79 44.04 -5.62 -2.31
CA ALA A 79 45.19 -6.01 -1.51
C ALA A 79 45.76 -7.39 -1.90
N THR A 80 44.92 -8.31 -2.40
CA THR A 80 45.35 -9.67 -2.81
C THR A 80 45.91 -9.71 -4.23
N ARG A 81 45.58 -8.72 -5.09
CA ARG A 81 46.12 -8.60 -6.46
C ARG A 81 47.43 -7.80 -6.55
N GLN A 82 47.93 -7.25 -5.44
CA GLN A 82 49.26 -6.65 -5.32
C GLN A 82 50.26 -7.66 -4.77
#